data_AF-A0A413QUI1-F1
#
_entry.id   AF-A0A413QUI1-F1
#
_cell.length_a   1.000
_cell.length_b   1.000
_cell.length_c   1.000
_cell.angle_alpha   90.00
_cell.angle_beta   90.00
_cell.angle_gamma   90.00
#
_symmetry.space_group_name_H-M   'P 1'
#
loop_
_entity.id
_entity.type
_entity.pdbx_description
1 polymer ?
#
loop_
_entity_poly.entity_id
_entity_poly.type
_entity_poly.pdbx_seq_one_letter_code
_entity_poly.pdbx_strand_id
1 'polypeptide(L)' 'MMDIRILIGMPLWYAKSVLEGKNIPYVLEQTVSRSHFFTCDDQEIYVIRAVETDGVVHLLYNYSLKASDSVQQALHNGE' A
#
# COMPACT_ATOMS: atom_id res chain seq x y z
N MET A 1 8.90 6.91 -20.83
CA MET A 1 7.71 6.87 -19.95
C MET A 1 8.14 6.25 -18.64
N MET A 2 7.78 6.84 -17.50
CA MET A 2 8.23 6.35 -16.20
C MET A 2 7.64 4.96 -15.92
N ASP A 3 8.45 4.04 -15.41
CA ASP A 3 7.94 2.75 -14.98
C ASP A 3 7.20 2.92 -13.65
N ILE A 4 5.88 3.07 -13.70
CA ILE A 4 5.04 3.29 -12.51
C ILE A 4 5.05 2.10 -11.54
N ARG A 5 5.54 0.93 -11.97
CA ARG A 5 5.60 -0.28 -11.14
C ARG A 5 6.65 -0.15 -10.03
N ILE A 6 7.59 0.78 -10.16
CA ILE A 6 8.55 1.10 -9.08
C ILE A 6 7.85 1.66 -7.83
N LEU A 7 6.61 2.14 -7.97
CA LEU A 7 5.84 2.66 -6.85
C LEU A 7 5.22 1.54 -6.00
N ILE A 8 5.14 0.30 -6.52
CA ILE A 8 4.61 -0.84 -5.79
C ILE A 8 5.55 -1.20 -4.63
N GLY A 9 5.00 -1.37 -3.43
CA GLY A 9 5.75 -1.60 -2.19
C GLY A 9 6.32 -0.33 -1.56
N MET A 10 6.20 0.83 -2.21
CA MET A 10 6.66 2.10 -1.66
C MET A 10 5.61 2.71 -0.72
N PRO A 11 6.05 3.53 0.27
CA PRO A 11 5.13 4.31 1.06
C PRO A 11 4.26 5.23 0.20
N LEU A 12 3.00 5.40 0.56
CA LEU A 12 2.06 6.24 -0.21
C LEU A 12 2.56 7.69 -0.36
N TRP A 13 3.18 8.25 0.68
CA TRP A 13 3.73 9.60 0.65
C TRP A 13 4.86 9.75 -0.39
N TYR A 14 5.70 8.72 -0.53
CA TYR A 14 6.78 8.70 -1.52
C TYR A 14 6.18 8.66 -2.93
N ALA A 15 5.20 7.78 -3.15
CA ALA A 15 4.55 7.66 -4.45
C ALA A 15 3.86 8.97 -4.89
N LYS A 16 3.18 9.66 -3.96
CA LYS A 16 2.61 11.00 -4.23
C LYS A 16 3.68 12.00 -4.64
N SER A 17 4.75 12.11 -3.85
CA SER A 17 5.83 13.07 -4.11
C SER A 17 6.48 12.87 -5.48
N VAL A 18 6.66 11.60 -5.90
CA VAL A 18 7.20 11.26 -7.22
C VAL A 18 6.25 11.66 -8.36
N LEU A 19 4.94 11.42 -8.20
CA LEU A 19 3.94 11.76 -9.21
C LEU A 19 3.75 13.28 -9.33
N GLU A 20 3.70 13.99 -8.20
CA GLU A 20 3.62 15.45 -8.14
C GLU A 20 4.86 16.12 -8.72
N GLY A 21 6.06 15.65 -8.38
CA GLY A 21 7.32 16.17 -8.91
C GLY A 21 7.46 16.00 -10.44
N LYS A 22 6.66 15.10 -11.04
CA LYS A 22 6.62 14.86 -12.48
C LYS A 22 5.37 15.40 -13.15
N ASN A 23 4.48 16.04 -12.40
CA ASN A 23 3.21 16.58 -12.88
C ASN A 23 2.34 15.51 -13.57
N ILE A 24 2.35 14.29 -13.01
CA ILE A 24 1.58 13.17 -13.53
C ILE A 24 0.23 13.15 -12.79
N PRO A 25 -0.92 13.19 -13.48
CA PRO A 25 -2.21 13.07 -12.83
C PRO A 25 -2.37 11.67 -12.22
N TYR A 26 -2.93 11.60 -11.01
CA TYR A 26 -3.06 10.35 -10.29
C TYR A 26 -4.36 10.27 -9.47
N VAL A 27 -4.82 9.03 -9.28
CA VAL A 27 -6.00 8.67 -8.48
C VAL A 27 -5.54 7.71 -7.39
N LEU A 28 -6.07 7.89 -6.19
CA LEU A 28 -5.78 7.07 -5.03
C LEU A 28 -7.00 6.24 -4.67
N GLU A 29 -6.84 4.92 -4.67
CA GLU A 29 -7.86 3.98 -4.24
C GLU A 29 -7.39 3.24 -3.00
N GLN A 30 -8.21 3.26 -1.95
CA GLN A 30 -7.95 2.53 -0.74
C GLN A 30 -8.59 1.15 -0.81
N THR A 31 -7.82 0.10 -0.60
CA THR A 31 -8.39 -1.20 -0.25
C THR A 31 -8.41 -1.36 1.26
N VAL A 32 -9.46 -1.96 1.79
CA VAL A 32 -9.57 -2.33 3.20
C VAL A 32 -9.56 -3.85 3.29
N SER A 33 -8.58 -4.40 3.99
CA SER A 33 -8.60 -5.81 4.36
C SER A 33 -9.78 -6.05 5.30
N ARG A 34 -10.79 -6.82 4.86
CA ARG A 34 -11.94 -7.24 5.70
C ARG A 34 -11.59 -8.35 6.70
N SER A 35 -10.32 -8.68 6.86
CA SER A 35 -9.91 -9.82 7.68
C SER A 35 -9.94 -9.46 9.15
N HIS A 36 -10.69 -10.22 9.95
CA HIS A 36 -10.76 -10.07 11.41
C HIS A 36 -9.47 -10.50 12.14
N PHE A 37 -8.49 -11.08 11.43
CA PHE A 37 -7.26 -11.64 12.00
C PHE A 37 -6.05 -10.70 11.93
N PHE A 38 -6.20 -9.55 11.28
CA PHE A 38 -5.11 -8.60 11.08
C PHE A 38 -5.54 -7.24 11.57
N THR A 39 -4.80 -6.69 12.51
CA THR A 39 -5.03 -5.34 12.99
C THR A 39 -4.41 -4.38 11.98
N CYS A 40 -5.21 -3.42 11.54
CA CYS A 40 -4.81 -2.41 10.58
C CYS A 40 -3.85 -1.44 11.29
N ASP A 41 -2.57 -1.43 10.92
CA ASP A 41 -1.63 -0.43 11.41
C ASP A 41 -1.73 0.81 10.51
N ASP A 42 -2.23 1.90 11.08
CA ASP A 42 -2.47 3.16 10.37
C ASP A 42 -1.20 3.94 10.05
N GLN A 43 -0.05 3.55 10.62
CA GLN A 43 1.19 4.31 10.53
C GLN A 43 1.96 4.04 9.24
N GLU A 44 1.74 2.88 8.60
CA GLU A 44 2.50 2.49 7.43
C GLU A 44 1.59 2.06 6.26
N ILE A 45 1.24 3.04 5.42
CA ILE A 45 0.43 2.88 4.21
C ILE A 45 1.35 2.68 3.00
N TYR A 46 1.17 1.58 2.29
CA TYR A 46 1.97 1.21 1.12
C TYR A 46 1.12 1.06 -0.14
N VAL A 47 1.70 1.38 -1.28
CA VAL A 47 1.10 1.12 -2.60
C VAL A 47 1.20 -0.37 -2.90
N ILE A 48 0.07 -1.01 -3.12
CA ILE A 48 -0.01 -2.44 -3.46
C ILE A 48 -0.19 -2.69 -4.94
N ARG A 49 -0.68 -1.68 -5.68
CA ARG A 49 -0.84 -1.75 -7.13
C ARG A 49 -0.69 -0.36 -7.73
N ALA A 50 0.00 -0.29 -8.85
CA ALA A 50 0.06 0.89 -9.69
C ALA A 50 -0.32 0.50 -11.12
N VAL A 51 -1.32 1.17 -11.70
CA VAL A 51 -1.74 0.97 -13.09
C VAL A 51 -1.90 2.33 -13.73
N GLU A 52 -1.47 2.47 -14.98
CA GLU A 52 -1.77 3.67 -15.76
C GLU A 52 -2.93 3.37 -16.70
N THR A 53 -3.93 4.25 -16.74
CA THR A 53 -5.10 4.15 -17.63
C THR A 53 -5.42 5.55 -18.13
N ASP A 54 -5.55 5.70 -19.45
CA ASP A 54 -5.83 7.00 -20.09
C ASP A 54 -4.87 8.14 -19.66
N GLY A 55 -3.59 7.81 -19.41
CA GLY A 55 -2.57 8.77 -18.98
C GLY A 55 -2.68 9.20 -17.50
N VAL A 56 -3.56 8.57 -16.73
CA VAL A 56 -3.73 8.78 -15.28
C VAL A 56 -3.21 7.58 -14.51
N VAL A 57 -2.43 7.82 -13.46
CA VAL A 57 -1.89 6.75 -12.61
C VAL A 57 -2.87 6.42 -11.47
N HIS A 58 -3.39 5.21 -11.48
CA HIS A 58 -4.22 4.64 -10.42
C HIS A 58 -3.34 3.90 -9.41
N LEU A 59 -3.27 4.43 -8.20
CA LEU A 59 -2.57 3.82 -7.07
C LEU A 59 -3.58 3.16 -6.13
N LEU A 60 -3.52 1.83 -6.03
CA LEU A 60 -4.20 1.10 -4.97
C LEU A 60 -3.26 1.01 -3.77
N TYR A 61 -3.71 1.45 -2.61
CA TYR A 61 -2.92 1.38 -1.38
C TYR A 61 -3.68 0.62 -0.28
N ASN A 62 -2.93 0.01 0.63
CA ASN A 62 -3.46 -0.65 1.81
C ASN A 62 -2.66 -0.21 3.04
N TYR A 63 -3.28 -0.35 4.20
CA TYR A 63 -2.58 -0.27 5.48
C TYR A 63 -1.74 -1.52 5.69
N SER A 64 -0.66 -1.37 6.46
CA SER A 64 0.10 -2.52 6.91
C SER A 64 -0.75 -3.41 7.80
N LEU A 65 -0.81 -4.67 7.43
CA LEU A 65 -1.46 -5.70 8.24
C LEU A 65 -0.47 -6.10 9.32
N LYS A 66 -0.64 -5.60 10.55
CA LYS A 66 0.05 -6.19 11.68
C LYS A 66 -0.66 -7.49 12.04
N ALA A 67 0.13 -8.55 12.21
CA ALA A 67 -0.34 -9.77 12.85
C ALA A 67 -0.90 -9.40 14.22
N SER A 68 -2.16 -9.72 14.49
CA SER A 68 -2.75 -9.49 15.81
C SER A 68 -1.96 -10.25 16.88
N ASP A 69 -1.98 -9.79 18.13
CA ASP A 69 -1.24 -10.40 19.24
C ASP A 69 -1.47 -11.92 19.36
N SER A 70 -2.67 -12.40 19.02
CA SER A 70 -2.99 -13.83 18.98
C SER A 70 -2.21 -14.62 17.91
N VAL A 71 -1.90 -14.01 16.77
CA VAL A 71 -1.10 -14.62 15.69
C VAL A 71 0.38 -14.58 16.05
N GLN A 72 0.85 -13.49 16.66
CA GLN A 72 2.23 -13.38 17.18
C GLN A 72 2.51 -14.46 18.24
N GLN A 73 1.57 -14.69 19.18
CA GLN A 73 1.71 -15.77 20.18
C GLN A 73 1.66 -17.17 19.57
N ALA A 74 0.83 -17.40 18.54
CA ALA A 74 0.77 -18.70 17.86
C ALA A 74 2.06 -19.04 17.09
N LEU A 75 2.74 -18.02 16.54
CA LEU A 75 4.03 -18.19 15.87
C LEU A 75 5.18 -18.45 16.86
N HIS A 76 5.11 -17.89 18.07
CA HIS A 76 6.15 -18.05 19.09
C HIS A 76 6.05 -19.38 19.86
N ASN A 77 4.85 -19.95 19.98
CA ASN A 77 4.63 -21.24 20.67
C ASN A 77 4.78 -22.47 19.75
N GLY A 78 5.22 -22.28 18.51
CA GLY A 78 5.45 -23.35 17.53
C GLY A 78 6.90 -23.85 17.44
N GLU A 79 7.80 -23.35 18.29
CA GLU A 79 9.21 -23.78 18.41
C GLU A 79 9.42 -24.86 19.47
#